data_AF-S4P050-F1
#
_entry.id   AF-S4P050-F1
#
_cell.length_a   1.000
_cell.length_b   1.000
_cell.length_c   1.000
_cell.angle_alpha   90.00
_cell.angle_beta   90.00
_cell.angle_gamma   90.00
#
_symmetry.space_group_name_H-M   'P 1'
#
loop_
_entity.id
_entity.type
_entity.pdbx_description
1 polymer ?
#
loop_
_entity_poly.entity_id
_entity_poly.type
_entity_poly.pdbx_seq_one_letter_code
_entity_poly.pdbx_strand_id
1 'polypeptide(L)'
;MHGFGWAKNPMVRRVTQLDPALPITVLYGSRSWVDNSTGQLLKENRPSSKTYVQVINGAGHHVYLDKPEQFNKYVLEACVLADDSPRRVTTDKAHIPKNSNSEVIDQATAS
;
A
#
# COMPACT_ATOMS: atom_id res chain seq x y z
N MET A 1 13.27 16.42 26.86
CA MET A 1 13.09 15.56 25.67
C MET A 1 12.21 16.29 24.66
N HIS A 2 12.80 17.03 23.72
CA HIS A 2 12.10 17.55 22.54
C HIS A 2 12.76 16.90 21.33
N GLY A 3 12.07 15.99 20.64
CA GLY A 3 12.70 15.27 19.53
C GLY A 3 11.92 14.09 18.94
N PHE A 4 10.79 13.67 19.52
CA PHE A 4 9.93 12.67 18.87
C PHE A 4 9.01 13.35 17.85
N GLY A 5 9.19 13.01 16.58
CA GLY A 5 8.29 13.39 15.49
C GLY A 5 7.13 12.41 15.40
N TRP A 6 5.90 12.92 15.35
CA TRP A 6 4.71 12.11 15.15
C TRP A 6 4.25 12.19 13.70
N ALA A 7 3.68 11.10 13.19
CA ALA A 7 3.04 11.11 11.88
C ALA A 7 1.90 12.13 11.88
N LYS A 8 1.96 13.13 10.99
CA LYS A 8 0.88 14.13 10.81
C LYS A 8 -0.46 13.48 10.47
N ASN A 9 -0.43 12.43 9.65
CA ASN A 9 -1.61 11.68 9.20
C ASN A 9 -1.38 10.15 9.38
N PRO A 10 -1.51 9.62 10.60
CA PRO A 10 -1.17 8.23 10.90
C PRO A 10 -2.11 7.27 10.17
N MET A 11 -1.55 6.20 9.58
CA MET A 11 -2.28 5.24 8.76
C MET A 11 -3.44 4.57 9.50
N VAL A 12 -3.27 4.28 10.79
CA VAL A 12 -4.28 3.59 11.62
C VAL A 12 -5.65 4.26 11.61
N ARG A 13 -5.72 5.59 11.46
CA ARG A 13 -6.98 6.35 11.43
C ARG A 13 -7.75 6.25 10.11
N ARG A 14 -7.12 5.73 9.08
CA ARG A 14 -7.62 5.72 7.70
C ARG A 14 -7.45 4.37 7.01
N VAL A 15 -7.02 3.34 7.75
CA VAL A 15 -6.80 1.99 7.24
C VAL A 15 -8.10 1.29 6.82
N THR A 16 -9.22 1.69 7.41
CA THR A 16 -10.58 1.24 7.06
C THR A 16 -11.05 1.77 5.70
N GLN A 17 -10.44 2.85 5.19
CA GLN A 17 -10.75 3.45 3.89
C GLN A 17 -10.00 2.78 2.73
N LEU A 18 -8.99 1.95 3.04
CA LEU A 18 -8.32 1.17 2.01
C LEU A 18 -9.27 0.10 1.49
N ASP A 19 -9.22 -0.14 0.18
CA ASP A 19 -10.01 -1.17 -0.50
C ASP A 19 -9.97 -2.50 0.27
N PRO A 20 -11.10 -3.10 0.63
CA PRO A 20 -11.11 -4.38 1.35
C PRO A 20 -10.39 -5.51 0.61
N ALA A 21 -10.30 -5.45 -0.72
CA ALA A 21 -9.60 -6.43 -1.55
C ALA A 21 -8.08 -6.25 -1.56
N LEU A 22 -7.56 -5.11 -1.07
CA LEU A 22 -6.12 -4.84 -0.97
C LEU A 22 -5.51 -5.69 0.16
N PRO A 23 -4.63 -6.66 -0.16
CA PRO A 23 -3.91 -7.39 0.87
C PRO A 23 -2.81 -6.53 1.48
N ILE A 24 -2.59 -6.67 2.78
CA ILE A 24 -1.55 -5.95 3.52
C ILE A 24 -0.77 -6.95 4.35
N THR A 25 0.56 -6.94 4.22
CA THR A 25 1.47 -7.72 5.05
C THR A 25 2.42 -6.78 5.77
N VAL A 26 2.44 -6.84 7.10
CA VAL A 26 3.33 -6.05 7.96
C VAL A 26 4.37 -6.96 8.59
N LEU A 27 5.65 -6.62 8.41
CA LEU A 27 6.79 -7.39 8.93
C LEU A 27 7.44 -6.64 10.10
N TYR A 28 7.60 -7.32 11.23
CA TYR A 28 8.27 -6.82 12.43
C TYR A 28 9.47 -7.69 12.77
N GLY A 29 10.50 -7.12 13.40
CA GLY A 29 11.57 -7.89 14.02
C GLY A 29 11.32 -8.06 15.52
N SER A 30 11.53 -9.27 16.04
CA SER A 30 11.25 -9.58 17.46
C SER A 30 12.13 -8.82 18.47
N ARG A 31 13.23 -8.21 18.01
CA ARG A 31 14.17 -7.41 18.82
C ARG A 31 14.10 -5.91 18.51
N SER A 32 13.09 -5.47 17.74
CA SER A 32 12.89 -4.04 17.47
C SER A 32 12.41 -3.31 18.74
N TRP A 33 12.74 -2.02 18.88
CA TRP A 33 12.07 -1.19 19.90
C TRP A 33 10.59 -0.99 19.55
N VAL A 34 10.23 -1.11 18.26
CA VAL A 34 8.88 -0.92 17.77
C VAL A 34 8.15 -2.25 17.92
N ASP A 35 7.21 -2.31 18.86
CA ASP A 35 6.36 -3.49 19.03
C ASP A 35 5.38 -3.69 17.85
N ASN A 36 4.70 -4.83 17.84
CA ASN A 36 3.74 -5.19 16.80
C ASN A 36 2.29 -4.78 17.11
N SER A 37 2.04 -4.01 18.18
CA SER A 37 0.68 -3.68 18.65
C SER A 37 -0.12 -2.92 17.58
N THR A 38 0.53 -2.00 16.87
CA THR A 38 -0.10 -1.24 15.79
C THR A 38 -0.44 -2.14 14.60
N GLY A 39 0.37 -3.18 14.35
CA GLY A 39 0.07 -4.19 13.34
C GLY A 39 -1.16 -5.02 13.70
N GLN A 40 -1.31 -5.40 14.97
CA GLN A 40 -2.51 -6.10 15.44
C GLN A 40 -3.75 -5.20 15.31
N LEU A 41 -3.65 -3.94 15.72
CA LEU A 41 -4.73 -2.97 15.54
C LEU A 41 -5.10 -2.79 14.06
N LEU A 42 -4.11 -2.81 13.15
CA LEU A 42 -4.36 -2.76 11.71
C LEU A 42 -5.16 -3.97 11.23
N LYS A 43 -4.85 -5.17 11.73
CA LYS A 43 -5.59 -6.41 11.44
C LYS A 43 -7.01 -6.37 11.98
N GLU A 44 -7.20 -5.91 13.21
CA GLU A 44 -8.52 -5.76 13.84
C GLU A 44 -9.42 -4.76 13.09
N ASN A 45 -8.85 -3.66 12.59
CA ASN A 45 -9.59 -2.66 11.80
C ASN A 45 -9.90 -3.11 10.37
N ARG A 46 -9.40 -4.27 9.92
CA ARG A 46 -9.62 -4.81 8.57
C ARG A 46 -10.02 -6.30 8.61
N PRO A 47 -11.11 -6.66 9.31
CA PRO A 47 -11.44 -8.07 9.61
C PRO A 47 -11.81 -8.88 8.35
N SER A 48 -12.37 -8.23 7.34
CA SER A 48 -12.78 -8.88 6.07
C SER A 48 -11.70 -8.81 4.97
N SER A 49 -10.52 -8.26 5.28
CA SER A 49 -9.42 -8.11 4.32
C SER A 49 -8.27 -9.05 4.65
N LYS A 50 -7.53 -9.43 3.61
CA LYS A 50 -6.29 -10.21 3.72
C LYS A 50 -5.18 -9.38 4.39
N THR A 51 -5.20 -9.31 5.72
CA THR A 51 -4.21 -8.58 6.51
C THR A 51 -3.39 -9.55 7.36
N TYR A 52 -2.06 -9.50 7.19
CA TYR A 52 -1.12 -10.37 7.88
C TYR A 52 -0.10 -9.54 8.66
N VAL A 53 0.23 -10.02 9.86
CA VAL A 53 1.27 -9.46 10.72
C VAL A 53 2.25 -10.59 11.01
N GLN A 54 3.49 -10.43 10.58
CA GLN A 54 4.53 -11.43 10.77
C GLN A 54 5.66 -10.85 11.63
N VAL A 55 6.13 -11.65 12.60
CA VAL A 55 7.27 -11.31 13.44
C VAL A 55 8.43 -12.23 13.09
N ILE A 56 9.54 -11.64 12.65
CA ILE A 56 10.76 -12.36 12.29
C ILE A 56 11.63 -12.46 13.55
N ASN A 57 11.74 -13.69 14.06
CA ASN A 57 12.51 -13.98 15.25
C ASN A 57 14.00 -13.70 15.03
N GLY A 58 14.60 -12.99 15.98
CA GLY A 58 16.01 -12.63 15.94
C GLY A 58 16.34 -11.46 15.00
N ALA A 59 15.35 -10.79 14.41
CA ALA A 59 15.56 -9.54 13.68
C ALA A 59 15.28 -8.32 14.57
N GLY A 60 16.02 -7.22 14.35
CA GLY A 60 15.77 -5.89 14.89
C GLY A 60 14.86 -5.07 13.99
N HIS A 61 15.00 -3.74 14.00
CA HIS A 61 14.15 -2.85 13.19
C HIS A 61 14.41 -3.00 11.67
N HIS A 62 15.66 -3.16 11.28
CA HIS A 62 16.06 -3.38 9.88
C HIS A 62 15.97 -4.87 9.53
N VAL A 63 14.75 -5.40 9.48
CA VAL A 63 14.48 -6.83 9.27
C VAL A 63 15.16 -7.43 8.03
N TYR A 64 15.26 -6.64 6.96
CA TYR A 64 15.91 -7.03 5.71
C TYR A 64 17.44 -7.15 5.83
N LEU A 65 18.05 -6.50 6.82
CA LEU A 65 19.50 -6.57 7.08
C LEU A 65 19.83 -7.72 8.04
N ASP A 66 19.02 -7.91 9.08
CA ASP A 66 19.31 -8.90 10.12
C ASP A 66 18.93 -10.34 9.73
N LYS A 67 17.87 -10.50 8.94
CA LYS A 67 17.30 -11.79 8.53
C LYS A 67 16.86 -11.75 7.06
N PRO A 68 17.79 -11.53 6.10
CA PRO A 68 17.46 -11.32 4.70
C PRO A 68 16.70 -12.50 4.09
N GLU A 69 17.04 -13.75 4.44
CA GLU A 69 16.37 -14.94 3.90
C GLU A 69 14.90 -15.01 4.32
N GLN A 70 14.61 -14.83 5.62
CA GLN A 70 13.23 -14.82 6.11
C GLN A 70 12.44 -13.62 5.59
N PHE A 71 13.08 -12.44 5.54
CA PHE A 71 12.45 -11.26 4.95
C PHE A 71 12.05 -11.51 3.50
N ASN A 72 12.98 -11.99 2.67
CA ASN A 72 12.72 -12.26 1.25
C ASN A 72 11.61 -13.30 1.07
N LYS A 73 11.61 -14.37 1.89
CA LYS A 73 10.52 -15.36 1.90
C LYS A 73 9.16 -14.68 2.11
N TYR A 74 9.01 -13.87 3.15
CA TYR A 74 7.72 -13.23 3.46
C TYR A 74 7.31 -12.18 2.43
N VAL A 75 8.27 -11.50 1.79
CA VAL A 75 7.97 -10.59 0.68
C VAL A 75 7.42 -11.37 -0.52
N LEU A 76 8.03 -12.50 -0.89
CA LEU A 76 7.53 -13.35 -1.97
C LEU A 76 6.14 -13.91 -1.66
N GLU A 77 5.89 -14.36 -0.43
CA GLU A 77 4.55 -14.79 0.01
C GLU A 77 3.52 -13.65 -0.08
N ALA A 78 3.91 -12.42 0.28
CA ALA A 78 3.05 -11.25 0.14
C ALA A 78 2.72 -10.93 -1.33
N CYS A 79 3.68 -11.11 -2.24
CA CYS A 79 3.45 -10.95 -3.68
C CYS A 79 2.45 -11.99 -4.21
N VAL A 80 2.62 -13.27 -3.87
CA VAL A 80 1.67 -14.33 -4.26
C VAL A 80 0.25 -14.01 -3.78
N LEU A 81 0.11 -13.55 -2.53
CA LEU A 81 -1.19 -13.15 -1.97
C LEU A 81 -1.83 -11.96 -2.72
N ALA A 82 -1.01 -11.05 -3.23
CA ALA A 82 -1.46 -9.91 -4.03
C ALA A 82 -1.92 -10.35 -5.42
N ASP A 83 -1.20 -11.25 -6.06
CA ASP A 83 -1.52 -11.79 -7.38
C ASP A 83 -2.81 -12.64 -7.35
N ASP A 84 -3.05 -13.35 -6.25
CA ASP A 84 -4.28 -14.13 -6.00
C ASP A 84 -5.51 -13.27 -5.65
N SER A 85 -5.32 -11.97 -5.40
CA SER A 85 -6.46 -11.07 -5.13
C SER A 85 -7.14 -10.70 -6.45
N PRO A 86 -8.49 -10.66 -6.52
CA PRO A 86 -9.19 -10.27 -7.74
C PRO A 86 -8.65 -8.94 -8.24
N ARG A 87 -8.11 -8.93 -9.48
CA ARG A 87 -7.67 -7.68 -10.11
C ARG A 87 -8.84 -6.71 -10.05
N ARG A 88 -8.58 -5.52 -9.51
CA ARG A 88 -9.55 -4.42 -9.51
C ARG A 88 -10.02 -4.25 -10.96
N VAL A 89 -11.28 -4.53 -11.24
CA VAL A 89 -11.90 -4.05 -12.47
C VAL A 89 -12.00 -2.55 -12.26
N THR A 90 -11.02 -1.82 -12.79
CA THR A 90 -11.14 -0.37 -12.86
C THR A 90 -12.30 -0.09 -13.80
N THR A 91 -13.44 0.33 -13.26
CA THR A 91 -14.46 1.02 -14.05
C THR A 91 -13.98 2.42 -14.40
N ASP A 92 -12.75 2.53 -14.90
CA ASP A 92 -12.22 3.77 -15.46
C ASP A 92 -12.46 3.66 -16.97
N LYS A 93 -13.67 4.03 -17.41
CA LYS A 93 -13.76 4.69 -18.71
C LYS A 93 -12.86 5.90 -18.58
N ALA A 94 -11.66 5.81 -19.14
CA ALA A 94 -10.80 6.96 -19.36
C ALA A 94 -11.68 8.06 -19.97
N HIS A 95 -11.93 9.12 -19.21
CA HIS A 95 -12.49 10.34 -19.74
C HIS A 95 -11.44 10.92 -20.67
N ILE A 96 -11.46 10.50 -21.94
CA ILE A 96 -10.78 11.20 -23.01
C ILE A 96 -11.52 12.53 -23.14
N PRO A 97 -10.90 13.69 -22.79
CA PRO A 97 -11.55 14.96 -23.07
C PRO A 97 -11.72 15.05 -24.58
N LYS A 98 -12.97 15.13 -25.04
CA LYS A 98 -13.25 15.47 -26.43
C LYS A 98 -12.75 16.90 -26.64
N ASN A 99 -11.64 17.05 -27.35
CA ASN A 99 -11.19 18.36 -27.79
C ASN A 99 -12.18 18.87 -28.84
N SER A 100 -13.15 19.69 -28.42
CA SER A 100 -14.01 20.46 -29.32
C SER A 100 -13.22 21.67 -29.78
N ASN A 101 -12.38 21.51 -30.81
CA ASN A 101 -11.82 22.61 -31.60
C ASN A 101 -11.26 22.07 -32.94
N SER A 102 -12.08 21.31 -33.66
CA SER A 102 -11.88 21.05 -35.08
C SER A 102 -12.99 21.73 -35.86
N GLU A 103 -13.05 23.05 -35.79
CA GLU A 103 -13.77 23.89 -36.74
C GLU A 103 -13.21 25.30 -36.59
N VAL A 104 -13.00 25.97 -37.73
CA VAL A 104 -12.47 27.34 -37.88
C VAL A 104 -10.94 27.49 -37.95
N ILE A 105 -10.27 26.83 -38.91
CA ILE A 105 -9.16 27.46 -39.65
C ILE A 105 -9.16 26.93 -41.10
N ASP A 106 -10.13 27.37 -41.91
CA ASP A 106 -10.15 27.12 -43.36
C ASP A 106 -10.64 28.35 -44.13
N GLN A 107 -10.24 29.55 -43.68
CA GLN A 107 -10.43 30.80 -44.42
C GLN A 107 -9.28 31.78 -44.14
N ALA A 108 -8.13 31.60 -44.78
CA ALA A 108 -7.17 32.68 -45.08
C ALA A 108 -5.94 32.20 -45.89
N THR A 109 -6.14 31.74 -47.13
CA THR A 109 -5.11 31.85 -48.19
C THR A 109 -5.80 31.78 -49.56
N ALA A 110 -6.35 32.91 -49.99
CA ALA A 110 -6.66 33.18 -51.39
C ALA A 110 -6.47 34.69 -51.62
N SER A 111 -5.27 35.06 -52.04
CA SER A 111 -4.93 36.31 -52.75
C SER A 111 -3.60 36.10 -53.45
#